data_AF-A0A7L2MPX2-F1
#
_entry.id   AF-A0A7L2MPX2-F1
#
_cell.length_a   1.000
_cell.length_b   1.000
_cell.length_c   1.000
_cell.angle_alpha   90.00
_cell.angle_beta   90.00
_cell.angle_gamma   90.00
#
_symmetry.space_group_name_H-M   'P 1'
#
loop_
_entity.id
_entity.type
_entity.pdbx_description
1 polymer ?
#
loop_
_entity_poly.entity_id
_entity_poly.type
_entity_poly.pdbx_seq_one_letter_code
_entity_poly.pdbx_strand_id
1 'polypeptide(L)' 'AKYWCLQTAGRQCQEQMYTLAGREAQYRDGRITIKDDRLRRTVSVTMTHLKAEDSGTYFCA' A
#
# COMPACT_ATOMS: atom_id res chain seq x y z
N ALA A 1 -9.93 -1.03 -8.74
CA ALA A 1 -8.64 -1.26 -8.06
C ALA A 1 -8.84 -1.04 -6.55
N LYS A 2 -7.86 -1.42 -5.74
CA LYS A 2 -7.77 -1.10 -4.31
C LYS A 2 -6.52 -0.25 -4.13
N TYR A 3 -6.67 0.92 -3.53
CA TYR A 3 -5.63 1.94 -3.48
C TYR A 3 -5.11 2.10 -2.07
N TRP A 4 -3.85 2.49 -1.98
CA TRP A 4 -3.20 2.87 -0.75
C TRP A 4 -2.46 4.18 -0.95
N CYS A 5 -2.79 5.15 -0.10
CA CYS A 5 -2.16 6.46 -0.13
C CYS A 5 -1.42 6.72 1.18
N LEU A 6 -0.32 7.46 1.08
CA LEU A 6 0.50 7.88 2.22
C LEU A 6 0.29 9.37 2.44
N GLN A 7 -0.05 9.73 3.67
CA GLN A 7 -0.10 11.10 4.13
C GLN A 7 1.10 11.38 5.04
N THR A 8 2.02 12.20 4.55
CA THR A 8 3.11 12.78 5.35
C THR A 8 2.67 14.11 5.97
N ALA A 9 3.32 14.54 7.05
CA ALA A 9 2.98 15.79 7.74
C ALA A 9 2.85 16.99 6.79
N GLY A 10 1.71 17.70 6.88
CA GLY A 10 1.43 18.90 6.09
C GLY A 10 1.11 18.67 4.61
N ARG A 11 1.00 17.41 4.15
CA ARG A 11 0.63 17.07 2.76
C ARG A 11 -0.72 16.36 2.70
N GLN A 12 -1.37 16.46 1.54
CA GLN A 12 -2.54 15.63 1.23
C GLN A 12 -2.12 14.17 0.97
N CYS A 13 -3.08 13.25 1.01
CA CYS A 13 -2.79 11.85 0.77
C CYS A 13 -2.31 11.65 -0.68
N GLN A 14 -1.12 11.08 -0.85
CA GLN A 14 -0.55 10.78 -2.15
C GLN A 14 -0.66 9.30 -2.42
N GLU A 15 -1.35 8.91 -3.49
CA GLU A 15 -1.43 7.51 -3.93
C GLU A 15 -0.02 6.96 -4.13
N GLN A 16 0.32 5.88 -3.41
CA GLN A 16 1.63 5.25 -3.49
C GLN A 16 1.57 3.91 -4.20
N MET A 17 0.47 3.18 -4.00
CA MET A 17 0.33 1.80 -4.45
C MET A 17 -1.12 1.46 -4.70
N TYR A 18 -1.35 0.51 -5.61
CA TYR A 18 -2.65 -0.05 -5.88
C TYR A 18 -2.53 -1.52 -6.24
N THR A 19 -3.64 -2.25 -6.16
CA THR A 19 -3.76 -3.56 -6.79
C THR A 19 -5.07 -3.67 -7.54
N LEU A 20 -5.09 -4.58 -8.52
CA LEU A 20 -6.32 -4.97 -9.21
C LEU A 20 -6.99 -6.12 -8.46
N ALA A 21 -8.27 -6.32 -8.75
CA ALA A 21 -9.09 -7.29 -8.02
C ALA A 21 -8.46 -8.70 -8.08
N GLY A 22 -8.23 -9.31 -6.92
CA GLY A 22 -7.64 -10.65 -6.80
C GLY A 22 -6.18 -10.73 -7.24
N ARG A 23 -5.47 -9.61 -7.37
CA ARG A 23 -4.07 -9.57 -7.79
C ARG A 23 -3.14 -9.17 -6.64
N GLU A 24 -1.87 -9.51 -6.85
CA GLU A 24 -0.74 -9.02 -6.09
C GLU A 24 0.05 -8.02 -6.94
N ALA A 25 0.53 -6.96 -6.31
CA ALA A 25 1.42 -5.98 -6.93
C ALA A 25 2.57 -5.63 -5.98
N GLN A 26 3.73 -5.33 -6.56
CA GLN A 26 4.96 -5.03 -5.84
C GLN A 26 5.46 -3.63 -6.17
N TYR A 27 6.01 -2.96 -5.16
CA TYR A 27 6.49 -1.59 -5.21
C TYR A 27 7.81 -1.46 -4.46
N ARG A 28 8.56 -0.38 -4.75
CA ARG A 28 9.84 -0.04 -4.09
C ARG A 28 10.83 -1.21 -4.12
N ASP A 29 11.08 -1.72 -5.32
CA ASP A 29 12.01 -2.83 -5.59
C ASP A 29 11.64 -4.11 -4.81
N GLY A 30 10.33 -4.39 -4.72
CA GLY A 30 9.80 -5.58 -4.06
C GLY A 30 9.68 -5.49 -2.54
N ARG A 31 10.16 -4.41 -1.91
CA ARG A 31 10.05 -4.23 -0.44
C ARG A 31 8.61 -4.12 0.04
N ILE A 32 7.71 -3.61 -0.81
CA ILE A 32 6.30 -3.42 -0.49
C ILE A 32 5.47 -4.28 -1.43
N THR A 33 4.60 -5.10 -0.87
CA THR A 33 3.67 -5.96 -1.60
C THR A 33 2.25 -5.68 -1.14
N ILE A 34 1.34 -5.47 -2.09
CA ILE A 34 -0.09 -5.34 -1.84
C ILE A 34 -0.84 -6.50 -2.50
N LYS A 35 -1.70 -7.17 -1.73
CA LYS A 35 -2.46 -8.34 -2.17
C LYS A 35 -3.93 -8.19 -1.82
N ASP A 36 -4.80 -8.36 -2.81
CA ASP A 36 -6.26 -8.42 -2.61
C ASP A 36 -6.72 -9.88 -2.51
N ASP A 37 -7.01 -10.33 -1.28
CA ASP A 37 -7.62 -11.64 -1.02
C ASP A 37 -9.15 -11.49 -1.01
N ARG A 38 -9.76 -11.79 -2.16
CA ARG A 38 -11.21 -11.68 -2.34
C ARG A 38 -12.01 -12.72 -1.57
N LEU A 39 -11.43 -13.89 -1.28
CA LEU A 39 -12.12 -14.94 -0.50
C LEU A 39 -12.25 -14.50 0.95
N ARG A 40 -11.18 -13.90 1.51
CA ARG A 40 -11.13 -13.39 2.87
C ARG A 40 -11.61 -11.94 2.99
N ARG A 41 -12.00 -11.32 1.88
CA ARG A 41 -12.43 -9.91 1.77
C ARG A 41 -11.45 -8.94 2.44
N THR A 42 -10.16 -9.24 2.32
CA THR A 42 -9.09 -8.53 3.02
C THR A 42 -8.06 -8.08 2.00
N VAL A 43 -7.61 -6.83 2.11
CA VAL A 43 -6.43 -6.36 1.40
C VAL A 43 -5.29 -6.31 2.40
N SER A 44 -4.16 -6.93 2.08
CA SER A 44 -2.97 -6.96 2.91
C SER A 44 -1.85 -6.19 2.24
N VAL A 45 -1.19 -5.33 3.01
CA VAL A 45 0.03 -4.63 2.61
C VAL A 45 1.16 -5.15 3.49
N THR A 46 2.20 -5.69 2.86
CA THR A 46 3.41 -6.16 3.54
C THR A 46 4.55 -5.23 3.17
N MET A 47 5.18 -4.62 4.17
CA MET A 47 6.33 -3.73 4.00
C MET A 47 7.53 -4.31 4.73
N THR A 48 8.64 -4.52 4.01
CA THR A 48 9.89 -5.05 4.56
C THR A 48 11.00 -4.03 4.42
N HIS A 49 12.01 -4.09 5.29
CA HIS A 49 13.12 -3.14 5.31
C HIS A 49 12.62 -1.68 5.31
N LEU A 50 11.74 -1.37 6.28
CA LEU A 50 11.19 -0.03 6.46
C LEU A 50 12.31 1.00 6.61
N LYS A 51 12.16 2.13 5.93
CA LYS A 51 13.07 3.26 5.99
C LYS A 51 12.38 4.45 6.64
N ALA A 52 13.16 5.42 7.13
CA ALA A 52 12.60 6.63 7.74
C ALA A 52 11.66 7.40 6.79
N GLU A 53 11.94 7.37 5.48
CA GLU A 53 11.11 7.97 4.41
C GLU A 53 9.72 7.33 4.26
N ASP A 54 9.53 6.09 4.75
CA ASP A 54 8.24 5.40 4.72
C ASP A 54 7.31 5.86 5.88
N SER A 55 7.73 6.83 6.71
CA SER A 55 6.95 7.29 7.85
C SER A 55 5.74 8.15 7.43
N GLY A 56 4.58 7.85 7.99
CA GLY A 56 3.37 8.66 7.83
C GLY A 56 2.10 7.86 8.15
N THR A 57 0.95 8.44 7.82
CA THR A 57 -0.35 7.77 7.95
C THR A 57 -0.74 7.17 6.62
N TYR A 58 -1.03 5.87 6.62
CA TYR A 58 -1.50 5.15 5.43
C TYR A 58 -3.02 5.02 5.43
N PHE A 59 -3.65 5.30 4.29
CA PHE A 59 -5.08 5.13 4.09
C PHE A 59 -5.35 4.17 2.93
N CYS A 60 -6.45 3.44 3.01
CA CYS A 60 -6.93 2.53 1.97
C CYS A 60 -8.26 2.99 1.37
N ALA A 61 -8.48 2.73 0.08
CA ALA A 61 -9.73 2.98 -0.65
C ALA A 61 -10.07 1.87 -1.67
#